data_AF-C6IHP1-F1
#
_entry.id   AF-C6IHP1-F1
#
_cell.length_a   1.000
_cell.length_b   1.000
_cell.length_c   1.000
_cell.angle_alpha   90.00
_cell.angle_beta   90.00
_cell.angle_gamma   90.00
#
_symmetry.space_group_name_H-M   'P 1'
#
loop_
_entity.id
_entity.type
_entity.pdbx_description
1 polymer ?
#
loop_
_entity_poly.entity_id
_entity_poly.type
_entity_poly.pdbx_seq_one_letter_code
_entity_poly.pdbx_strand_id
1 'polypeptide(L)'
;MAIQFELYKSPNPKDEEDKELYHARVVNFQHIDTDYLAKEIQQATSLTEGDVKAVLESLSHFMGSRLREGERVHLDGIGYFQVKLNSLEPITSPKLKANQMKLKANIGFKADKKLRSSVSVVKVERSKLKLHSVPRSNEEIDRLLTAYFSNNQILTRSDFQGLCKLTLTTAARHIKRLKEEKKLQNINTRQSPVYVPMPGYYGKPEVEDTVK
;
A
#
# COMPACT_ATOMS: atom_id res chain seq x y z
N MET A 1 0.56 -7.99 -24.33
CA MET A 1 0.22 -8.20 -22.90
C MET A 1 -0.88 -7.23 -22.51
N ALA A 2 -1.70 -7.57 -21.51
CA ALA A 2 -2.77 -6.69 -21.02
C ALA A 2 -2.47 -6.20 -19.60
N ILE A 3 -2.83 -4.95 -19.29
CA ILE A 3 -2.83 -4.46 -17.91
C ILE A 3 -3.93 -5.20 -17.16
N GLN A 4 -3.54 -5.94 -16.14
CA GLN A 4 -4.47 -6.66 -15.28
C GLN A 4 -5.01 -5.69 -14.22
N PHE A 5 -6.32 -5.73 -13.96
CA PHE A 5 -6.93 -4.92 -12.90
C PHE A 5 -7.91 -5.73 -12.05
N GLU A 6 -8.17 -5.21 -10.86
CA GLU A 6 -9.19 -5.72 -9.94
C GLU A 6 -10.08 -4.58 -9.44
N LEU A 7 -11.31 -4.88 -9.06
CA LEU A 7 -12.27 -3.89 -8.56
C LEU A 7 -12.26 -3.84 -7.04
N TYR A 8 -12.26 -2.63 -6.49
CA TYR A 8 -12.31 -2.37 -5.06
C TYR A 8 -13.54 -1.54 -4.74
N LYS A 9 -14.23 -1.88 -3.65
CA LYS A 9 -15.32 -1.05 -3.12
C LYS A 9 -14.75 0.31 -2.69
N SER A 10 -15.39 1.39 -3.12
CA SER A 10 -15.01 2.75 -2.80
C SER A 10 -15.40 3.05 -1.35
N PRO A 11 -14.45 3.46 -0.48
CA PRO A 11 -14.69 3.57 0.97
C PRO A 11 -15.56 4.76 1.39
N ASN A 12 -15.88 5.70 0.49
CA ASN A 12 -16.78 6.81 0.79
C ASN A 12 -17.36 7.37 -0.53
N PRO A 13 -18.51 6.86 -1.00
CA PRO A 13 -19.14 7.40 -2.19
C PRO A 13 -19.67 8.80 -1.86
N LYS A 14 -19.07 9.83 -2.46
CA LYS A 14 -19.65 11.17 -2.38
C LYS A 14 -20.99 11.11 -3.11
N ASP A 15 -22.06 11.44 -2.40
CA ASP A 15 -23.40 11.79 -2.91
C ASP A 15 -24.45 10.67 -3.08
N GLU A 16 -24.15 9.38 -2.86
CA GLU A 16 -25.20 8.34 -2.80
C GLU A 16 -24.86 7.25 -1.77
N GLU A 17 -25.48 7.32 -0.58
CA GLU A 17 -25.27 6.34 0.51
C GLU A 17 -25.73 4.91 0.15
N ASP A 18 -26.55 4.75 -0.90
CA ASP A 18 -27.18 3.47 -1.25
C ASP A 18 -26.55 2.73 -2.45
N LYS A 19 -25.58 3.31 -3.17
CA LYS A 19 -24.93 2.63 -4.31
C LYS A 19 -23.53 2.15 -3.98
N GLU A 20 -23.32 0.84 -4.10
CA GLU A 20 -21.97 0.27 -4.05
C GLU A 20 -21.14 0.71 -5.26
N LEU A 21 -20.32 1.75 -5.06
CA LEU A 21 -19.38 2.21 -6.06
C LEU A 21 -18.08 1.40 -5.99
N TYR A 22 -17.58 1.00 -7.16
CA TYR A 22 -16.31 0.28 -7.31
C TYR A 22 -15.33 1.10 -8.14
N HIS A 23 -14.03 1.00 -7.83
CA HIS A 23 -12.96 1.56 -8.65
C HIS A 23 -11.97 0.47 -9.05
N ALA A 24 -11.47 0.55 -10.28
CA ALA A 24 -10.44 -0.33 -10.78
C ALA A 24 -9.08 0.05 -10.18
N ARG A 25 -8.31 -0.96 -9.76
CA ARG A 25 -6.89 -0.83 -9.39
C ARG A 25 -6.07 -1.78 -10.23
N VAL A 26 -4.95 -1.30 -10.75
CA VAL A 26 -3.99 -2.13 -11.49
C VAL A 26 -3.39 -3.16 -10.53
N VAL A 27 -3.34 -4.40 -10.99
CA VAL A 27 -2.61 -5.49 -10.35
C VAL A 27 -1.19 -5.46 -10.90
N ASN A 28 -0.29 -4.85 -10.14
CA ASN A 28 1.13 -4.80 -10.50
C ASN A 28 1.73 -6.20 -10.29
N PHE A 29 2.07 -6.88 -11.39
CA PHE A 29 2.64 -8.23 -11.36
C PHE A 29 4.16 -8.22 -11.14
N GLN A 30 4.86 -7.19 -11.63
CA GLN A 30 6.31 -7.09 -11.58
C GLN A 30 6.78 -5.68 -11.25
N HIS A 31 7.88 -5.61 -10.52
CA HIS A 31 8.67 -4.41 -10.30
C HIS A 31 9.88 -4.48 -11.22
N ILE A 32 9.98 -3.54 -12.15
CA ILE A 32 11.13 -3.42 -13.05
C ILE A 32 12.10 -2.41 -12.42
N ASP A 33 13.34 -2.84 -12.21
CA ASP A 33 14.39 -2.02 -11.63
C ASP A 33 15.36 -1.49 -12.71
N THR A 34 16.31 -0.67 -12.26
CA THR A 34 17.33 -0.07 -13.11
C THR A 34 18.23 -1.12 -13.76
N ASP A 35 18.52 -2.23 -13.07
CA ASP A 35 19.40 -3.28 -13.60
C ASP A 35 18.75 -4.00 -14.77
N TYR A 36 17.44 -4.28 -14.67
CA TYR A 36 16.67 -4.85 -15.77
C TYR A 36 16.60 -3.89 -16.96
N LEU A 37 16.27 -2.61 -16.73
CA LEU A 37 16.22 -1.62 -17.82
C LEU A 37 17.58 -1.40 -18.48
N ALA A 38 18.68 -1.41 -17.71
CA ALA A 38 20.03 -1.27 -18.25
C ALA A 38 20.36 -2.41 -19.22
N LYS A 39 19.93 -3.64 -18.93
CA LYS A 39 20.08 -4.79 -19.84
C LYS A 39 19.31 -4.60 -21.13
N GLU A 40 18.06 -4.15 -21.06
CA GLU A 40 17.24 -3.89 -22.25
C GLU A 40 17.85 -2.77 -23.12
N ILE A 41 18.37 -1.70 -22.49
CA ILE A 41 19.03 -0.61 -23.20
C ILE A 41 20.33 -1.08 -23.85
N GLN A 42 21.14 -1.90 -23.16
CA GLN A 42 22.36 -2.47 -23.73
C GLN A 42 22.06 -3.35 -24.94
N GLN A 43 20.96 -4.12 -24.93
CA GLN A 43 20.55 -4.92 -26.08
C GLN A 43 20.10 -4.07 -27.28
N ALA A 44 19.58 -2.87 -27.02
CA ALA A 44 19.05 -1.97 -28.04
C ALA A 44 20.06 -0.91 -28.53
N THR A 45 21.22 -0.78 -27.88
CA THR A 45 22.20 0.28 -28.14
C THR A 45 23.64 -0.24 -28.07
N SER A 46 24.63 0.63 -28.30
CA SER A 46 26.04 0.28 -28.13
C SER A 46 26.57 0.54 -26.71
N LEU A 47 25.73 1.01 -25.79
CA LEU A 47 26.13 1.32 -24.41
C LEU A 47 26.15 0.05 -23.58
N THR A 48 27.15 -0.09 -22.72
CA THR A 48 27.17 -1.18 -21.74
C THR A 48 26.20 -0.88 -20.59
N GLU A 49 25.80 -1.91 -19.83
CA GLU A 49 25.03 -1.74 -18.59
C GLU A 49 25.73 -0.76 -17.62
N GLY A 50 27.07 -0.76 -17.59
CA GLY A 50 27.87 0.17 -16.79
C GLY A 50 27.69 1.62 -17.24
N ASP A 51 27.77 1.87 -18.55
CA ASP A 51 27.58 3.22 -19.12
C ASP A 51 26.16 3.74 -18.83
N VAL A 52 25.15 2.89 -19.01
CA VAL A 52 23.74 3.26 -18.75
C VAL A 52 23.53 3.65 -17.29
N LYS A 53 24.05 2.86 -16.35
CA LYS A 53 23.95 3.16 -14.92
C LYS A 53 24.67 4.46 -14.56
N ALA A 54 25.88 4.68 -15.09
CA ALA A 54 26.65 5.89 -14.86
C ALA A 54 25.91 7.15 -15.36
N VAL A 55 25.26 7.06 -16.54
CA VAL A 55 24.42 8.14 -17.09
C VAL A 55 23.21 8.41 -16.19
N LEU A 56 22.49 7.37 -15.75
CA LEU A 56 21.30 7.53 -14.90
C LEU A 56 21.66 8.10 -13.51
N GLU A 57 22.78 7.68 -12.93
CA GLU A 57 23.29 8.22 -11.67
C GLU A 57 23.67 9.70 -11.81
N SER A 58 24.45 10.03 -12.85
CA SER A 58 24.84 11.42 -13.16
C SER A 58 23.63 12.30 -13.42
N LEU A 59 22.64 11.79 -14.17
CA LEU A 59 21.39 12.49 -14.44
C LEU A 59 20.64 12.79 -13.14
N SER A 60 20.50 11.80 -12.24
CA SER A 60 19.88 11.99 -10.93
C SER A 60 20.57 13.09 -10.12
N HIS A 61 21.92 13.08 -10.10
CA HIS A 61 22.72 14.09 -9.42
C HIS A 61 22.45 15.50 -9.96
N PHE A 62 22.57 15.70 -11.28
CA PHE A 62 22.38 17.01 -11.89
C PHE A 62 20.92 17.49 -11.79
N MET A 63 19.95 16.60 -11.96
CA MET A 63 18.53 16.92 -11.74
C MET A 63 18.28 17.42 -10.33
N GLY A 64 18.85 16.76 -9.32
CA GLY A 64 18.73 17.17 -7.92
C GLY A 64 19.24 18.60 -7.69
N SER A 65 20.36 18.96 -8.33
CA SER A 65 20.90 20.32 -8.27
C SER A 65 19.99 21.35 -8.94
N ARG A 66 19.48 21.07 -10.15
CA ARG A 66 18.56 21.98 -10.88
C ARG A 66 17.24 22.18 -10.13
N LEU A 67 16.66 21.11 -9.59
CA LEU A 67 15.42 21.18 -8.81
C LEU A 67 15.58 21.99 -7.52
N ARG A 68 16.76 21.94 -6.88
CA ARG A 68 17.06 22.71 -5.66
C ARG A 68 17.04 24.22 -5.93
N GLU A 69 17.48 24.62 -7.12
CA GLU A 69 17.41 26.01 -7.59
C GLU A 69 15.99 26.42 -8.02
N GLY A 70 14.99 25.55 -7.86
CA GLY A 70 13.61 25.80 -8.27
C GLY A 70 13.37 25.69 -9.78
N GLU A 71 14.37 25.22 -10.54
CA GLU A 71 14.25 25.03 -11.98
C GLU A 71 13.37 23.82 -12.31
N ARG A 72 12.75 23.87 -13.48
CA ARG A 72 11.97 22.76 -14.03
C ARG A 72 12.82 22.00 -15.04
N VAL A 73 13.03 20.71 -14.79
CA VAL A 73 13.79 19.84 -15.70
C VAL A 73 12.82 19.14 -16.65
N HIS A 74 13.10 19.22 -17.95
CA HIS A 74 12.40 18.46 -18.98
C HIS A 74 13.33 17.42 -19.58
N LEU A 75 12.89 16.16 -19.58
CA LEU A 75 13.53 15.09 -20.31
C LEU A 75 12.61 14.69 -21.45
N ASP A 76 13.06 14.94 -22.68
CA ASP A 76 12.27 14.67 -23.89
C ASP A 76 11.83 13.21 -23.94
N GLY A 77 10.54 12.98 -24.20
CA GLY A 77 9.97 11.63 -24.25
C GLY A 77 9.71 10.99 -22.89
N ILE A 78 10.15 11.60 -21.77
CA ILE A 78 9.88 11.13 -20.41
C ILE A 78 8.89 12.07 -19.72
N GLY A 79 9.26 13.34 -19.54
CA GLY A 79 8.39 14.32 -18.91
C GLY A 79 9.11 15.41 -18.15
N TYR A 80 8.34 16.09 -17.32
CA TYR A 80 8.78 17.24 -16.54
C TYR A 80 8.86 16.93 -15.06
N PHE A 81 9.94 17.36 -14.44
CA PHE A 81 10.17 17.32 -13.01
C PHE A 81 10.25 18.75 -12.48
N GLN A 82 9.51 19.03 -11.43
CA GLN A 82 9.46 20.36 -10.81
C GLN A 82 9.19 20.26 -9.31
N VAL A 83 9.69 21.22 -8.55
CA VAL A 83 9.32 21.34 -7.14
C VAL A 83 7.87 21.82 -7.02
N LYS A 84 7.12 21.19 -6.11
CA LYS A 84 5.78 21.58 -5.68
C LYS A 84 5.80 21.85 -4.19
N LEU A 85 5.19 22.94 -3.77
CA LEU A 85 5.05 23.29 -2.36
C LEU A 85 3.64 22.90 -1.90
N ASN A 86 3.58 22.06 -0.86
CA ASN A 86 2.34 21.72 -0.19
C ASN A 86 2.33 22.35 1.20
N SER A 87 1.23 22.98 1.57
CA SER A 87 1.07 23.48 2.93
C SER A 87 0.68 22.35 3.87
N LEU A 88 1.33 22.26 5.03
CA LEU A 88 0.99 21.30 6.08
C LEU A 88 -0.19 21.77 6.93
N GLU A 89 -0.41 23.09 6.97
CA GLU A 89 -1.52 23.75 7.67
C GLU A 89 -2.23 24.69 6.70
N PRO A 90 -3.54 24.97 6.86
CA PRO A 90 -4.23 25.94 6.03
C PRO A 90 -3.54 27.31 6.09
N ILE A 91 -3.28 27.90 4.93
CA ILE A 91 -2.76 29.27 4.86
C ILE A 91 -3.93 30.21 5.11
N THR A 92 -3.96 30.81 6.29
CA THR A 92 -5.08 31.64 6.76
C THR A 92 -5.05 33.07 6.23
N SER A 93 -3.91 33.53 5.71
CA SER A 93 -3.75 34.88 5.16
C SER A 93 -2.61 34.95 4.13
N PRO A 94 -2.80 35.71 3.03
CA PRO A 94 -1.75 35.94 2.05
C PRO A 94 -0.61 36.86 2.57
N LYS A 95 -0.79 37.50 3.72
CA LYS A 95 0.23 38.38 4.33
C LYS A 95 1.27 37.63 5.16
N LEU A 96 1.07 36.33 5.40
CA LEU A 96 2.02 35.50 6.16
C LEU A 96 3.37 35.50 5.44
N LYS A 97 4.46 35.56 6.21
CA LYS A 97 5.81 35.43 5.66
C LYS A 97 6.15 33.95 5.46
N ALA A 98 7.04 33.65 4.51
CA ALA A 98 7.43 32.27 4.19
C ALA A 98 7.94 31.48 5.42
N ASN A 99 8.68 32.12 6.32
CA ASN A 99 9.19 31.51 7.55
C ASN A 99 8.09 31.20 8.60
N GLN A 100 6.90 31.77 8.44
CA GLN A 100 5.72 31.49 9.28
C GLN A 100 4.84 30.40 8.67
N MET A 101 5.08 30.03 7.40
CA MET A 101 4.32 28.98 6.72
C MET A 101 5.02 27.64 6.90
N LYS A 102 4.26 26.61 7.31
CA LYS A 102 4.75 25.23 7.31
C LYS A 102 4.58 24.62 5.93
N LEU A 103 5.56 24.87 5.06
CA LEU A 103 5.59 24.34 3.70
C LEU A 103 6.45 23.07 3.63
N LYS A 104 5.97 22.09 2.86
CA LYS A 104 6.70 20.89 2.50
C LYS A 104 6.95 20.88 0.99
N ALA A 105 8.22 20.88 0.61
CA ALA A 105 8.61 20.67 -0.78
C ALA A 105 8.47 19.20 -1.17
N ASN A 106 7.90 18.95 -2.34
CA ASN A 106 7.82 17.65 -3.00
C ASN A 106 8.24 17.79 -4.46
N ILE A 107 8.64 16.69 -5.09
CA ILE A 107 8.89 16.66 -6.54
C ILE A 107 7.62 16.20 -7.23
N GLY A 108 7.12 17.02 -8.15
CA GLY A 108 6.03 16.65 -9.05
C GLY A 108 6.57 16.16 -10.38
N PHE A 109 6.04 15.03 -10.85
CA PHE A 109 6.26 14.53 -12.21
C PHE A 109 5.03 14.75 -13.09
N LYS A 110 5.26 15.18 -14.33
CA LYS A 110 4.24 15.23 -15.38
C LYS A 110 4.79 14.52 -16.63
N ALA A 111 4.19 13.39 -16.98
CA ALA A 111 4.57 12.62 -18.15
C ALA A 111 4.46 13.45 -19.44
N ASP A 112 5.44 13.27 -20.33
CA ASP A 112 5.43 13.87 -21.66
C ASP A 112 4.28 13.32 -22.51
N LYS A 113 3.85 14.08 -23.52
CA LYS A 113 2.81 13.68 -24.47
C LYS A 113 3.17 12.36 -25.16
N LYS A 114 4.42 12.20 -25.59
CA LYS A 114 4.91 10.98 -26.25
C LYS A 114 4.74 9.74 -25.36
N LEU A 115 5.16 9.83 -24.10
CA LEU A 115 5.04 8.75 -23.12
C LEU A 115 3.57 8.43 -22.78
N ARG A 116 2.72 9.45 -22.65
CA ARG A 116 1.30 9.23 -22.39
C ARG A 116 0.61 8.53 -23.56
N SER A 117 0.97 8.89 -24.80
CA SER A 117 0.40 8.29 -26.00
C SER A 117 0.79 6.82 -26.18
N SER A 118 2.00 6.41 -25.78
CA SER A 118 2.40 5.00 -25.87
C SER A 118 1.59 4.08 -24.94
N VAL A 119 1.09 4.60 -23.82
CA VAL A 119 0.25 3.85 -22.85
C VAL A 119 -1.25 3.89 -23.22
N SER A 120 -1.69 4.80 -24.08
CA SER A 120 -3.12 4.90 -24.43
C SER A 120 -3.67 3.74 -25.26
N VAL A 121 -2.80 2.90 -25.85
CA VAL A 121 -3.19 1.75 -26.70
C VAL A 121 -3.04 0.43 -25.93
N VAL A 122 -3.50 0.38 -24.68
CA VAL A 122 -3.29 -0.79 -23.83
C VAL A 122 -4.57 -1.59 -23.66
N LYS A 123 -4.49 -2.89 -23.95
CA LYS A 123 -5.53 -3.87 -23.63
C LYS A 123 -5.60 -4.02 -22.10
N VAL A 124 -6.80 -3.98 -21.54
CA VAL A 124 -7.04 -4.12 -20.10
C VAL A 124 -7.90 -5.35 -19.85
N GLU A 125 -7.54 -6.16 -18.86
CA GLU A 125 -8.21 -7.42 -18.53
C GLU A 125 -8.38 -7.58 -17.01
N ARG A 126 -9.44 -8.29 -16.59
CA ARG A 126 -9.59 -8.62 -15.16
C ARG A 126 -8.54 -9.64 -14.75
N SER A 127 -7.83 -9.32 -13.66
CA SER A 127 -6.87 -10.23 -13.05
C SER A 127 -7.55 -11.54 -12.64
N LYS A 128 -6.93 -12.67 -13.00
CA LYS A 128 -7.30 -13.99 -12.46
C LYS A 128 -6.88 -14.14 -10.99
N LEU A 129 -5.83 -13.42 -10.59
CA LEU A 129 -5.34 -13.39 -9.21
C LEU A 129 -6.14 -12.37 -8.41
N LYS A 130 -6.85 -12.83 -7.36
CA LYS A 130 -7.48 -11.95 -6.38
C LYS A 130 -6.47 -11.59 -5.30
N LEU A 131 -6.06 -10.32 -5.27
CA LEU A 131 -5.02 -9.84 -4.35
C LEU A 131 -5.59 -9.21 -3.08
N HIS A 132 -6.91 -9.17 -2.95
CA HIS A 132 -7.59 -8.65 -1.77
C HIS A 132 -8.41 -9.72 -1.07
N SER A 133 -8.60 -9.51 0.24
CA SER A 133 -9.47 -10.36 1.04
C SER A 133 -10.92 -10.16 0.61
N VAL A 134 -11.68 -11.24 0.51
CA VAL A 134 -13.14 -11.14 0.53
C VAL A 134 -13.56 -10.57 1.89
N PRO A 135 -14.46 -9.57 1.96
CA PRO A 135 -14.99 -9.10 3.22
C PRO A 135 -15.58 -10.25 4.03
N ARG A 136 -15.20 -10.36 5.30
CA ARG A 136 -15.84 -11.27 6.26
C ARG A 136 -16.46 -10.44 7.37
N SER A 137 -17.63 -10.86 7.83
CA SER A 137 -18.28 -10.22 8.97
C SER A 137 -17.50 -10.53 10.25
N ASN A 138 -17.69 -9.71 11.29
CA ASN A 138 -17.02 -9.94 12.57
C ASN A 138 -17.52 -11.25 13.21
N GLU A 139 -18.80 -11.56 13.03
CA GLU A 139 -19.45 -12.77 13.54
C GLU A 139 -18.95 -14.03 12.83
N GLU A 140 -18.68 -13.95 11.52
CA GLU A 140 -18.04 -15.03 10.77
C GLU A 140 -16.63 -15.33 11.27
N ILE A 141 -15.84 -14.28 11.52
CA ILE A 141 -14.50 -14.41 12.08
C ILE A 141 -14.57 -15.04 13.47
N ASP A 142 -15.48 -14.58 14.32
CA ASP A 142 -15.63 -15.11 15.67
C ASP A 142 -16.05 -16.59 15.65
N ARG A 143 -16.96 -17.00 14.75
CA ARG A 143 -17.31 -18.42 14.54
C ARG A 143 -16.11 -19.27 14.11
N LEU A 144 -15.30 -18.78 13.17
CA LEU A 144 -14.10 -19.49 12.71
C LEU A 144 -13.08 -19.66 13.84
N LEU A 145 -12.90 -18.62 14.66
CA LEU A 145 -12.01 -18.67 15.81
C LEU A 145 -12.50 -19.67 16.87
N THR A 146 -13.80 -19.70 17.19
CA THR A 146 -14.36 -20.70 18.11
C THR A 146 -14.08 -22.12 17.63
N ALA A 147 -14.28 -22.39 16.34
CA ALA A 147 -13.99 -23.71 15.76
C ALA A 147 -12.50 -24.05 15.80
N TYR A 148 -11.62 -23.06 15.53
CA TYR A 148 -10.17 -23.24 15.56
C TYR A 148 -9.66 -23.54 16.98
N PHE A 149 -10.07 -22.75 17.97
CA PHE A 149 -9.62 -22.92 19.35
C PHE A 149 -10.19 -24.16 20.05
N SER A 150 -11.17 -24.84 19.45
CA SER A 150 -11.63 -26.15 19.93
C SER A 150 -10.55 -27.23 19.83
N ASN A 151 -9.65 -27.14 18.85
CA ASN A 151 -8.57 -28.12 18.62
C ASN A 151 -7.16 -27.54 18.81
N ASN A 152 -7.02 -26.21 18.81
CA ASN A 152 -5.74 -25.52 18.83
C ASN A 152 -5.66 -24.59 20.04
N GLN A 153 -4.54 -24.59 20.78
CA GLN A 153 -4.39 -23.73 21.96
C GLN A 153 -3.85 -22.32 21.64
N ILE A 154 -3.12 -22.20 20.53
CA ILE A 154 -2.43 -20.98 20.12
C ILE A 154 -2.80 -20.61 18.68
N LEU A 155 -2.76 -19.32 18.40
CA LEU A 155 -3.04 -18.75 17.09
C LEU A 155 -1.90 -17.80 16.72
N THR A 156 -1.19 -18.10 15.63
CA THR A 156 -0.29 -17.13 15.02
C THR A 156 -1.03 -16.25 14.02
N ARG A 157 -0.39 -15.14 13.61
CA ARG A 157 -0.94 -14.33 12.51
C ARG A 157 -1.09 -15.13 11.22
N SER A 158 -0.18 -16.07 10.94
CA SER A 158 -0.23 -16.91 9.74
C SER A 158 -1.44 -17.86 9.78
N ASP A 159 -1.69 -18.48 10.93
CA ASP A 159 -2.86 -19.34 11.13
C ASP A 159 -4.16 -18.55 10.95
N PHE A 160 -4.22 -17.35 11.52
CA PHE A 160 -5.38 -16.47 11.37
C PHE A 160 -5.64 -16.08 9.90
N GLN A 161 -4.57 -15.81 9.14
CA GLN A 161 -4.68 -15.54 7.70
C GLN A 161 -5.24 -16.73 6.94
N GLY A 162 -4.72 -17.93 7.19
CA GLY A 162 -5.17 -19.16 6.54
C GLY A 162 -6.63 -19.47 6.88
N LEU A 163 -6.96 -19.44 8.18
CA LEU A 163 -8.30 -19.68 8.70
C LEU A 163 -9.33 -18.74 8.10
N CYS A 164 -9.05 -17.43 8.17
CA CYS A 164 -9.98 -16.41 7.69
C CYS A 164 -9.80 -16.09 6.20
N LYS A 165 -8.90 -16.77 5.48
CA LYS A 165 -8.51 -16.49 4.08
C LYS A 165 -8.35 -14.99 3.80
N LEU A 166 -7.58 -14.31 4.66
CA LEU A 166 -7.34 -12.87 4.62
C LEU A 166 -5.89 -12.55 4.20
N THR A 167 -5.73 -11.45 3.50
CA THR A 167 -4.44 -10.80 3.23
C THR A 167 -3.81 -10.34 4.54
N LEU A 168 -2.48 -10.21 4.54
CA LEU A 168 -1.68 -9.89 5.73
C LEU A 168 -2.15 -8.63 6.46
N THR A 169 -2.42 -7.57 5.70
CA THR A 169 -2.87 -6.28 6.24
C THR A 169 -4.25 -6.37 6.88
N THR A 170 -5.21 -7.02 6.21
CA THR A 170 -6.57 -7.23 6.71
C THR A 170 -6.57 -8.12 7.95
N ALA A 171 -5.82 -9.22 7.94
CA ALA A 171 -5.64 -10.09 9.09
C ALA A 171 -5.06 -9.32 10.29
N ALA A 172 -3.98 -8.55 10.08
CA ALA A 172 -3.38 -7.74 11.14
C ALA A 172 -4.37 -6.71 11.72
N ARG A 173 -5.23 -6.11 10.89
CA ARG A 173 -6.28 -5.20 11.33
C ARG A 173 -7.32 -5.90 12.21
N HIS A 174 -7.80 -7.08 11.81
CA HIS A 174 -8.76 -7.84 12.63
C HIS A 174 -8.13 -8.34 13.93
N ILE A 175 -6.88 -8.82 13.91
CA ILE A 175 -6.16 -9.21 15.13
C ILE A 175 -6.01 -8.01 16.07
N LYS A 176 -5.65 -6.82 15.54
CA LYS A 176 -5.58 -5.59 16.34
C LYS A 176 -6.92 -5.28 17.01
N ARG A 177 -8.02 -5.31 16.25
CA ARG A 177 -9.38 -5.13 16.77
C ARG A 177 -9.70 -6.14 17.88
N LEU A 178 -9.45 -7.43 17.65
CA LEU A 178 -9.72 -8.50 18.63
C LEU A 178 -8.92 -8.35 19.93
N LYS A 179 -7.71 -7.78 19.86
CA LYS A 179 -6.94 -7.41 21.04
C LYS A 179 -7.53 -6.21 21.79
N GLU A 180 -7.99 -5.20 21.05
CA GLU A 180 -8.64 -4.00 21.61
C GLU A 180 -9.98 -4.37 22.29
N GLU A 181 -10.73 -5.30 21.70
CA GLU A 181 -11.95 -5.90 22.26
C GLU A 181 -11.67 -6.89 23.42
N LYS A 182 -10.40 -7.13 23.78
CA LYS A 182 -9.97 -8.09 24.81
C LYS A 182 -10.44 -9.54 24.56
N LYS A 183 -10.66 -9.93 23.30
CA LYS A 183 -10.98 -11.31 22.91
C LYS A 183 -9.73 -12.18 22.73
N LEU A 184 -8.62 -11.56 22.29
CA LEU A 184 -7.33 -12.20 22.12
C LEU A 184 -6.24 -11.49 22.92
N GLN A 185 -5.35 -12.28 23.53
CA GLN A 185 -4.17 -11.79 24.23
C GLN A 185 -2.90 -12.26 23.52
N ASN A 186 -1.92 -11.37 23.35
CA ASN A 186 -0.59 -11.77 22.88
C ASN A 186 0.24 -12.24 24.07
N ILE A 187 0.71 -13.49 24.03
CA ILE A 187 1.55 -14.09 25.08
C ILE A 187 3.04 -14.05 24.76
N ASN A 188 3.42 -13.52 23.58
CA ASN A 188 4.81 -13.46 23.14
C ASN A 188 5.21 -12.03 22.73
N THR A 189 6.45 -11.86 22.27
CA THR A 189 7.01 -10.58 21.85
C THR A 189 6.24 -9.92 20.72
N ARG A 190 6.46 -8.61 20.54
CA ARG A 190 5.86 -7.84 19.44
C ARG A 190 6.32 -8.32 18.06
N GLN A 191 7.57 -8.79 17.95
CA GLN A 191 8.16 -9.22 16.67
C GLN A 191 7.71 -10.64 16.29
N SER A 192 7.43 -11.49 17.28
CA SER A 192 6.93 -12.86 17.08
C SER A 192 5.65 -13.09 17.88
N PRO A 193 4.53 -12.45 17.50
CA PRO A 193 3.31 -12.50 18.30
C PRO A 193 2.62 -13.86 18.22
N VAL A 194 2.15 -14.34 19.36
CA VAL A 194 1.38 -15.58 19.51
C VAL A 194 0.15 -15.25 20.36
N TYR A 195 -1.03 -15.59 19.85
CA TYR A 195 -2.30 -15.21 20.45
C TYR A 195 -2.99 -16.39 21.12
N VAL A 196 -3.61 -16.12 22.26
CA VAL A 196 -4.50 -17.04 22.97
C VAL A 196 -5.84 -16.35 23.21
N PRO A 197 -6.94 -17.11 23.30
CA PRO A 197 -8.23 -16.54 23.64
C PRO A 197 -8.24 -16.15 25.12
N MET A 198 -8.86 -15.01 25.41
CA MET A 198 -9.13 -14.58 26.78
C MET A 198 -10.25 -15.42 27.41
N PRO A 199 -10.31 -15.52 28.75
CA PRO A 199 -11.40 -16.19 29.44
C PRO A 199 -12.78 -15.70 28.96
N GLY A 200 -13.73 -16.62 28.81
CA GLY A 200 -15.08 -16.33 28.30
C GLY A 200 -15.22 -16.27 26.78
N TYR A 201 -14.11 -16.33 26.03
CA TYR A 201 -14.13 -16.26 24.56
C TYR A 201 -13.61 -17.54 23.92
N TYR A 202 -14.19 -17.86 22.76
CA TYR A 202 -13.78 -18.95 21.86
C TYR A 202 -13.61 -20.33 22.55
N GLY A 203 -14.49 -20.65 23.51
CA GLY A 203 -14.52 -21.94 24.19
C GLY A 203 -13.69 -22.03 25.46
N LYS A 204 -13.05 -20.95 25.92
CA LYS A 204 -12.44 -20.92 27.25
C LYS A 204 -13.45 -20.52 28.33
N PRO A 205 -13.50 -21.25 29.46
CA PRO A 205 -14.38 -20.88 30.57
C PRO A 205 -14.06 -19.46 31.06
N GLU A 206 -15.08 -18.74 31.50
CA GLU A 206 -14.85 -17.53 32.29
C GLU A 206 -14.11 -17.92 33.56
N VAL A 207 -13.04 -17.19 33.89
CA VAL A 207 -12.41 -17.35 35.19
C VAL A 207 -13.34 -16.66 36.17
N GLU A 208 -14.08 -17.43 36.96
CA GLU A 208 -14.71 -16.91 38.16
C GLU A 208 -13.58 -16.35 39.04
N ASP A 209 -13.54 -15.03 39.21
CA ASP A 209 -12.65 -14.36 40.16
C ASP A 209 -12.96 -14.89 41.57
N THR A 210 -12.29 -15.97 41.96
CA THR A 210 -12.24 -16.43 43.34
C THR A 210 -11.17 -15.60 44.04
N VAL A 211 -11.56 -14.42 44.53
CA VAL A 211 -10.81 -13.71 45.56
C VAL A 211 -11.74 -13.41 46.73
N LYS A 212 -11.53 -14.22 47.78
CA LYS A 212 -11.79 -13.90 49.18
C LYS A 212 -10.82 -12.82 49.66
#